data_AF-A0A5C4MBC1-F1
#
_entry.id   AF-A0A5C4MBC1-F1
#
_cell.length_a   1.000
_cell.length_b   1.000
_cell.length_c   1.000
_cell.angle_alpha   90.00
_cell.angle_beta   90.00
_cell.angle_gamma   90.00
#
_symmetry.space_group_name_H-M   'P 1'
#
loop_
_entity.id
_entity.type
_entity.pdbx_description
1 polymer ?
#
loop_
_entity_poly.entity_id
_entity_poly.type
_entity_poly.pdbx_seq_one_letter_code
_entity_poly.pdbx_strand_id
1 'polypeptide(L)'
;MTSRRLLVSLVPLAVLGMLAALLAAAPTYAAAPVLTASAPATGYTGAVLTVTGTATPIGGDLTLERRSAAGPWQPVTTGRPAADGTYALRLVVAAGLQTLRVTYRSAEGTVARELRVTGVAAPARVTLAGARRLVDGKRLTLTARWATVDGRQVSGSAQLYGRRAGSATWTRRAAVRITAGVGSVRVRPRVDTIYQLRTPATALVRPGASSGHTVDNLPPGRVVRLPAGAPAPRRTLPPQRRAIAAGPHVRVKKISARVWRSMKGRSWHRGCPVGRSSLRLVEASYYAYDGYRRRGELVVHRSVAKATKRVLIDLYEAKAPIRSMYRVDRFGWSRRLRGGDDMKSMAAGNSSAFNCRGVVGRPGTRSPHSTGRSIDLNTWENPYRSGWGLVPNSAWDSRRSPTAIVYRSRKHAVVRIMARHGFRWLGSADWQHFQYAGRGARHLPTPRTFLD
;
A
#
# COMPACT_ATOMS: atom_id res chain seq x y z
N MET A 1 -139.44 5.38 -5.96
CA MET A 1 -140.03 6.59 -5.35
C MET A 1 -139.62 6.67 -3.87
N THR A 2 -139.67 7.86 -3.25
CA THR A 2 -139.84 8.14 -1.79
C THR A 2 -139.08 7.24 -0.77
N SER A 3 -138.04 7.65 -0.01
CA SER A 3 -137.55 8.94 0.56
C SER A 3 -138.14 9.37 1.92
N ARG A 4 -137.31 9.29 2.98
CA ARG A 4 -137.15 10.14 4.20
C ARG A 4 -135.98 9.53 5.02
N ARG A 5 -134.90 10.19 5.48
CA ARG A 5 -134.66 11.45 6.26
C ARG A 5 -134.99 11.28 7.76
N LEU A 6 -134.16 11.62 8.77
CA LEU A 6 -132.80 12.28 8.84
C LEU A 6 -131.76 11.38 9.63
N LEU A 7 -130.92 11.72 10.66
CA LEU A 7 -130.61 12.94 11.45
C LEU A 7 -129.25 12.86 12.28
N VAL A 8 -128.13 13.40 11.74
CA VAL A 8 -127.02 14.16 12.44
C VAL A 8 -125.94 13.49 13.39
N SER A 9 -124.72 14.09 13.33
CA SER A 9 -123.56 14.18 14.29
C SER A 9 -122.47 13.09 14.52
N LEU A 10 -121.25 13.42 14.05
CA LEU A 10 -119.94 13.57 14.78
C LEU A 10 -119.56 12.59 15.93
N VAL A 11 -118.55 11.69 15.84
CA VAL A 11 -117.06 11.88 15.87
C VAL A 11 -116.52 12.35 17.25
N PRO A 12 -115.42 11.82 17.88
CA PRO A 12 -114.51 10.67 17.56
C PRO A 12 -114.01 9.75 18.74
N LEU A 13 -113.10 8.81 18.41
CA LEU A 13 -111.77 8.52 19.05
C LEU A 13 -111.47 7.18 19.79
N ALA A 14 -110.57 6.42 19.15
CA ALA A 14 -109.60 5.39 19.57
C ALA A 14 -109.44 4.86 21.02
N VAL A 15 -109.29 3.52 21.11
CA VAL A 15 -108.28 2.81 21.94
C VAL A 15 -107.71 1.64 21.10
N LEU A 16 -106.41 1.34 21.21
CA LEU A 16 -105.77 0.16 20.59
C LEU A 16 -105.00 -0.65 21.66
N GLY A 17 -105.22 -1.96 21.74
CA GLY A 17 -104.75 -2.81 22.84
C GLY A 17 -103.64 -3.81 22.47
N MET A 18 -102.67 -3.96 23.38
CA MET A 18 -101.51 -4.86 23.37
C MET A 18 -101.65 -6.22 22.66
N LEU A 19 -100.61 -6.58 21.89
CA LEU A 19 -100.08 -7.95 21.85
C LEU A 19 -98.62 -7.91 22.33
N ALA A 20 -98.26 -8.75 23.31
CA ALA A 20 -96.90 -8.83 23.84
C ALA A 20 -96.11 -9.95 23.15
N ALA A 21 -95.01 -9.60 22.49
CA ALA A 21 -94.11 -10.57 21.86
C ALA A 21 -92.90 -10.85 22.76
N LEU A 22 -92.73 -12.10 23.21
CA LEU A 22 -91.45 -12.55 23.76
C LEU A 22 -90.44 -12.74 22.62
N LEU A 23 -89.74 -11.66 22.25
CA LEU A 23 -88.44 -11.81 21.60
C LEU A 23 -87.42 -12.23 22.66
N ALA A 24 -87.08 -13.51 22.68
CA ALA A 24 -85.85 -13.96 23.30
C ALA A 24 -84.69 -13.21 22.61
N ALA A 25 -83.91 -12.45 23.38
CA ALA A 25 -82.77 -11.73 22.84
C ALA A 25 -81.76 -12.75 22.30
N ALA A 26 -81.63 -12.83 20.97
CA ALA A 26 -80.59 -13.63 20.35
C ALA A 26 -79.23 -13.18 20.91
N PRO A 27 -78.34 -14.10 21.31
CA PRO A 27 -77.08 -13.73 21.93
C PRO A 27 -76.30 -12.84 20.96
N THR A 28 -75.99 -11.61 21.39
CA THR A 28 -75.11 -10.70 20.66
C THR A 28 -73.71 -11.26 20.69
N TYR A 29 -73.42 -12.16 19.74
CA TYR A 29 -72.08 -12.70 19.51
C TYR A 29 -71.10 -11.53 19.39
N ALA A 30 -70.17 -11.44 20.34
CA ALA A 30 -69.13 -10.42 20.32
C ALA A 30 -68.39 -10.50 18.98
N ALA A 31 -68.19 -9.35 18.33
CA ALA A 31 -67.57 -9.31 17.01
C ALA A 31 -66.17 -9.94 17.07
N ALA A 32 -65.94 -10.96 16.23
CA ALA A 32 -64.69 -11.72 16.24
C ALA A 32 -63.48 -10.78 16.07
N PRO A 33 -62.40 -10.97 16.85
CA PRO A 33 -61.33 -9.99 16.93
C PRO A 33 -60.65 -9.76 15.57
N VAL A 34 -60.47 -8.49 15.21
CA VAL A 34 -59.90 -8.08 13.93
C VAL A 34 -58.43 -7.73 14.14
N LEU A 35 -57.55 -8.38 13.37
CA LEU A 35 -56.11 -8.13 13.36
C LEU A 35 -55.65 -7.77 11.94
N THR A 36 -55.01 -6.61 11.81
CA THR A 36 -54.20 -6.24 10.64
C THR A 36 -52.71 -6.35 11.01
N ALA A 37 -51.86 -6.67 10.04
CA ALA A 37 -50.41 -6.75 10.26
C ALA A 37 -49.67 -6.35 8.98
N SER A 38 -48.57 -5.60 9.13
CA SER A 38 -47.74 -5.12 8.03
C SER A 38 -46.26 -5.11 8.41
N ALA A 39 -45.40 -5.40 7.44
CA ALA A 39 -43.94 -5.40 7.59
C ALA A 39 -43.28 -5.22 6.21
N PRO A 40 -42.09 -4.59 6.13
CA PRO A 40 -41.28 -4.64 4.92
C PRO A 40 -40.96 -6.08 4.49
N ALA A 41 -41.32 -6.45 3.26
CA ALA A 41 -41.11 -7.79 2.72
C ALA A 41 -39.62 -8.22 2.64
N THR A 42 -38.69 -7.27 2.75
CA THR A 42 -37.26 -7.52 2.93
C THR A 42 -36.68 -6.66 4.05
N GLY A 43 -35.69 -7.18 4.76
CA GLY A 43 -34.92 -6.45 5.75
C GLY A 43 -33.47 -6.93 5.76
N TYR A 44 -32.54 -6.13 6.29
CA TYR A 44 -31.15 -6.57 6.39
C TYR A 44 -30.98 -7.59 7.52
N THR A 45 -30.34 -8.73 7.24
CA THR A 45 -30.03 -9.75 8.26
C THR A 45 -29.32 -9.12 9.45
N GLY A 46 -29.83 -9.34 10.65
CA GLY A 46 -29.28 -8.78 11.90
C GLY A 46 -29.56 -7.29 12.10
N ALA A 47 -30.44 -6.67 11.33
CA ALA A 47 -31.04 -5.36 11.65
C ALA A 47 -32.35 -5.57 12.41
N VAL A 48 -32.82 -4.52 13.10
CA VAL A 48 -34.15 -4.51 13.72
C VAL A 48 -35.18 -4.08 12.69
N LEU A 49 -36.23 -4.87 12.53
CA LEU A 49 -37.44 -4.55 11.76
C LEU A 49 -38.61 -4.41 12.74
N THR A 50 -39.59 -3.58 12.40
CA THR A 50 -40.84 -3.43 13.14
C THR A 50 -41.99 -3.98 12.31
N VAL A 51 -42.79 -4.86 12.92
CA VAL A 51 -44.12 -5.26 12.42
C VAL A 51 -45.13 -4.32 13.08
N THR A 52 -45.95 -3.65 12.27
CA THR A 52 -47.01 -2.75 12.76
C THR A 52 -48.39 -3.26 12.34
N GLY A 53 -49.43 -2.75 12.97
CA GLY A 53 -50.80 -3.09 12.63
C GLY A 53 -51.80 -2.52 13.64
N THR A 54 -53.03 -2.99 13.54
CA THR A 54 -54.14 -2.71 14.45
C THR A 54 -54.77 -4.00 14.94
N ALA A 55 -55.24 -3.99 16.18
CA ALA A 55 -55.97 -5.08 16.82
C ALA A 55 -57.19 -4.53 17.57
N THR A 56 -58.37 -5.09 17.30
CA THR A 56 -59.62 -4.75 17.98
C THR A 56 -60.40 -6.00 18.40
N PRO A 57 -61.18 -5.95 19.50
CA PRO A 57 -61.28 -4.85 20.46
C PRO A 57 -59.99 -4.69 21.30
N ILE A 58 -59.88 -3.60 22.07
CA ILE A 58 -58.67 -3.23 22.82
C ILE A 58 -58.58 -4.04 24.13
N GLY A 59 -57.37 -4.41 24.54
CA GLY A 59 -57.08 -4.98 25.87
C GLY A 59 -56.44 -6.37 25.87
N GLY A 60 -56.35 -7.03 24.72
CA GLY A 60 -55.73 -8.35 24.57
C GLY A 60 -54.19 -8.36 24.48
N ASP A 61 -53.63 -9.55 24.46
CA ASP A 61 -52.19 -9.80 24.32
C ASP A 61 -51.80 -10.13 22.86
N LEU A 62 -50.65 -9.61 22.42
CA LEU A 62 -50.03 -9.90 21.14
C LEU A 62 -48.81 -10.80 21.33
N THR A 63 -48.66 -11.81 20.46
CA THR A 63 -47.42 -12.59 20.31
C THR A 63 -46.91 -12.50 18.87
N LEU A 64 -45.60 -12.33 18.71
CA LEU A 64 -44.89 -12.46 17.44
C LEU A 64 -44.05 -13.73 17.46
N GLU A 65 -44.25 -14.57 16.46
CA GLU A 65 -43.50 -15.80 16.21
C GLU A 65 -42.87 -15.78 14.82
N ARG A 66 -41.88 -16.64 14.60
CA ARG A 66 -41.25 -16.88 13.28
C ARG A 66 -41.03 -18.36 13.01
N ARG A 67 -40.98 -18.74 11.73
CA ARG A 67 -40.45 -20.02 11.26
C ARG A 67 -39.63 -19.84 9.98
N SER A 68 -38.59 -20.65 9.83
CA SER A 68 -37.88 -20.85 8.57
C SER A 68 -38.41 -22.11 7.88
N ALA A 69 -38.89 -21.98 6.63
CA ALA A 69 -39.56 -23.05 5.90
C ALA A 69 -40.72 -23.69 6.72
N ALA A 70 -40.93 -25.00 6.59
CA ALA A 70 -41.94 -25.77 7.32
C ALA A 70 -41.55 -26.16 8.76
N GLY A 71 -40.51 -25.54 9.33
CA GLY A 71 -40.09 -25.79 10.71
C GLY A 71 -41.08 -25.30 11.77
N PRO A 72 -40.88 -25.68 13.05
CA PRO A 72 -41.71 -25.25 14.15
C PRO A 72 -41.65 -23.73 14.36
N TRP A 73 -42.72 -23.17 14.91
CA TRP A 73 -42.77 -21.77 15.30
C TRP A 73 -41.87 -21.50 16.50
N GLN A 74 -41.11 -20.41 16.44
CA GLN A 74 -40.28 -19.89 17.52
C GLN A 74 -40.86 -18.55 18.00
N PRO A 75 -41.02 -18.32 19.32
CA PRO A 75 -41.38 -17.01 19.83
C PRO A 75 -40.27 -15.98 19.55
N VAL A 76 -40.66 -14.72 19.34
CA VAL A 76 -39.76 -13.61 19.02
C VAL A 76 -39.92 -12.46 20.00
N THR A 77 -41.15 -12.03 20.25
CA THR A 77 -41.51 -11.03 21.29
C THR A 77 -43.01 -11.14 21.59
N THR A 78 -43.43 -10.61 22.73
CA THR A 78 -44.84 -10.31 23.03
C THR A 78 -45.05 -8.79 23.04
N GLY A 79 -46.30 -8.35 23.24
CA GLY A 79 -46.68 -6.96 23.43
C GLY A 79 -48.18 -6.79 23.64
N ARG A 80 -48.68 -5.56 23.65
CA ARG A 80 -50.11 -5.22 23.68
C ARG A 80 -50.41 -4.10 22.68
N PRO A 81 -51.66 -3.97 22.18
CA PRO A 81 -52.11 -2.78 21.49
C PRO A 81 -52.07 -1.56 22.41
N ALA A 82 -51.89 -0.37 21.84
CA ALA A 82 -52.10 0.91 22.51
C ALA A 82 -53.61 1.22 22.64
N ALA A 83 -53.94 2.34 23.30
CA ALA A 83 -55.33 2.76 23.55
C ALA A 83 -56.12 3.12 22.27
N ASP A 84 -55.46 3.26 21.12
CA ASP A 84 -56.06 3.43 19.79
C ASP A 84 -56.14 2.11 18.99
N GLY A 85 -55.78 0.98 19.61
CA GLY A 85 -55.70 -0.35 18.97
C GLY A 85 -54.46 -0.56 18.08
N THR A 86 -53.56 0.42 17.93
CA THR A 86 -52.33 0.26 17.13
C THR A 86 -51.27 -0.54 17.88
N TYR A 87 -50.33 -1.17 17.16
CA TYR A 87 -49.19 -1.84 17.79
C TYR A 87 -47.90 -1.78 16.96
N ALA A 88 -46.77 -1.99 17.63
CA ALA A 88 -45.44 -2.07 17.02
C ALA A 88 -44.57 -3.15 17.69
N LEU A 89 -44.42 -4.31 17.06
CA LEU A 89 -43.60 -5.43 17.54
C LEU A 89 -42.25 -5.44 16.82
N ARG A 90 -41.14 -5.50 17.57
CA ARG A 90 -39.78 -5.40 17.02
C ARG A 90 -39.13 -6.79 16.96
N LEU A 91 -38.45 -7.10 15.85
CA LEU A 91 -37.65 -8.31 15.71
C LEU A 91 -36.27 -8.05 15.10
N VAL A 92 -35.31 -8.91 15.41
CA VAL A 92 -34.06 -9.00 14.65
C VAL A 92 -34.27 -9.93 13.45
N VAL A 93 -34.04 -9.42 12.25
CA VAL A 93 -34.27 -10.14 10.99
C VAL A 93 -33.27 -11.30 10.86
N ALA A 94 -33.77 -12.54 10.82
CA ALA A 94 -32.99 -13.74 10.52
C ALA A 94 -32.72 -13.87 9.02
N ALA A 95 -31.66 -14.58 8.62
CA ALA A 95 -31.26 -14.70 7.22
C ALA A 95 -32.25 -15.54 6.38
N GLY A 96 -32.35 -15.25 5.08
CA GLY A 96 -33.20 -15.97 4.15
C GLY A 96 -34.69 -15.66 4.33
N LEU A 97 -35.55 -16.45 3.69
CA LEU A 97 -37.00 -16.29 3.80
C LEU A 97 -37.49 -16.77 5.18
N GLN A 98 -38.18 -15.90 5.90
CA GLN A 98 -38.84 -16.17 7.17
C GLN A 98 -40.34 -15.93 7.00
N THR A 99 -41.16 -16.82 7.58
CA THR A 99 -42.58 -16.54 7.79
C THR A 99 -42.76 -16.11 9.23
N LEU A 100 -43.36 -14.94 9.43
CA LEU A 100 -43.74 -14.40 10.73
C LEU A 100 -45.22 -14.67 10.98
N ARG A 101 -45.61 -14.84 12.24
CA ARG A 101 -47.02 -14.87 12.67
C ARG A 101 -47.20 -13.87 13.80
N VAL A 102 -48.13 -12.93 13.62
CA VAL A 102 -48.70 -12.16 14.72
C VAL A 102 -49.96 -12.88 15.14
N THR A 103 -50.08 -13.22 16.43
CA THR A 103 -51.29 -13.76 17.03
C THR A 103 -51.81 -12.76 18.06
N TYR A 104 -53.09 -12.41 17.98
CA TYR A 104 -53.78 -11.58 18.97
C TYR A 104 -54.80 -12.44 19.73
N ARG A 105 -54.81 -12.31 21.06
CA ARG A 105 -55.75 -13.00 21.96
C ARG A 105 -56.47 -11.97 22.82
N SER A 106 -57.79 -11.93 22.71
CA SER A 106 -58.68 -11.09 23.51
C SER A 106 -59.76 -11.96 24.19
N ALA A 107 -60.73 -11.36 24.89
CA ALA A 107 -61.82 -12.11 25.52
C ALA A 107 -62.79 -12.74 24.48
N GLU A 108 -62.86 -12.12 23.30
CA GLU A 108 -63.74 -12.45 22.18
C GLU A 108 -63.13 -13.50 21.24
N GLY A 109 -61.89 -13.92 21.48
CA GLY A 109 -61.26 -15.04 20.77
C GLY A 109 -59.76 -14.89 20.50
N THR A 110 -59.27 -15.59 19.49
CA THR A 110 -57.89 -15.52 19.03
C THR A 110 -57.84 -15.46 17.51
N VAL A 111 -57.08 -14.52 16.97
CA VAL A 111 -56.90 -14.29 15.53
C VAL A 111 -55.42 -14.20 15.20
N ALA A 112 -55.02 -14.65 14.01
CA ALA A 112 -53.62 -14.62 13.59
C ALA A 112 -53.45 -14.11 12.14
N ARG A 113 -52.31 -13.47 11.87
CA ARG A 113 -51.88 -13.02 10.54
C ARG A 113 -50.44 -13.47 10.27
N GLU A 114 -50.23 -14.15 9.15
CA GLU A 114 -48.89 -14.51 8.69
C GLU A 114 -48.33 -13.46 7.70
N LEU A 115 -47.05 -13.14 7.84
CA LEU A 115 -46.30 -12.23 6.97
C LEU A 115 -45.03 -12.93 6.46
N ARG A 116 -44.52 -12.54 5.29
CA ARG A 116 -43.25 -13.04 4.75
C ARG A 116 -42.20 -11.94 4.72
N VAL A 117 -41.05 -12.20 5.34
CA VAL A 117 -39.91 -11.27 5.42
C VAL A 117 -38.65 -12.00 5.00
N THR A 118 -37.92 -11.46 4.02
CA THR A 118 -36.64 -12.02 3.57
C THR A 118 -35.47 -11.24 4.16
N GLY A 119 -34.65 -11.91 4.98
CA GLY A 119 -33.39 -11.39 5.48
C GLY A 119 -32.29 -11.44 4.45
N VAL A 120 -31.91 -10.28 3.91
CA VAL A 120 -30.87 -10.14 2.89
C VAL A 120 -29.59 -9.55 3.47
N ALA A 121 -28.43 -9.98 2.98
CA ALA A 121 -27.16 -9.39 3.37
C ALA A 121 -27.10 -7.91 2.92
N ALA A 122 -26.68 -7.02 3.81
CA ALA A 122 -26.57 -5.58 3.54
C ALA A 122 -25.39 -5.26 2.62
N PRO A 123 -25.43 -4.19 1.81
CA PRO A 123 -24.24 -3.68 1.13
C PRO A 123 -23.09 -3.34 2.12
N ALA A 124 -21.84 -3.51 1.69
CA ALA A 124 -20.67 -3.36 2.56
C ALA A 124 -20.09 -1.93 2.55
N ARG A 125 -19.85 -1.37 3.74
CA ARG A 125 -19.09 -0.13 3.96
C ARG A 125 -17.66 -0.50 4.37
N VAL A 126 -16.75 -0.59 3.40
CA VAL A 126 -15.34 -1.01 3.60
C VAL A 126 -14.40 0.19 3.42
N THR A 127 -13.55 0.48 4.40
CA THR A 127 -12.54 1.54 4.29
C THR A 127 -11.15 1.05 4.70
N LEU A 128 -10.12 1.73 4.15
CA LEU A 128 -8.72 1.48 4.42
C LEU A 128 -8.02 2.85 4.56
N ALA A 129 -7.41 3.10 5.71
CA ALA A 129 -6.82 4.40 6.05
C ALA A 129 -5.41 4.24 6.64
N GLY A 130 -4.63 5.33 6.67
CA GLY A 130 -3.30 5.36 7.26
C GLY A 130 -2.39 6.37 6.55
N ALA A 131 -1.10 6.35 6.86
CA ALA A 131 -0.13 7.21 6.20
C ALA A 131 -0.07 6.94 4.68
N ARG A 132 -0.01 8.01 3.88
CA ARG A 132 0.14 7.95 2.41
C ARG A 132 1.60 8.08 1.94
N ARG A 133 2.57 8.27 2.84
CA ARG A 133 4.00 8.47 2.51
C ARG A 133 4.89 7.60 3.40
N LEU A 134 5.90 6.94 2.81
CA LEU A 134 6.79 6.03 3.53
C LEU A 134 8.24 6.09 3.05
N VAL A 135 9.18 6.36 3.95
CA VAL A 135 10.63 6.27 3.66
C VAL A 135 11.05 4.81 3.42
N ASP A 136 11.71 4.55 2.29
CA ASP A 136 11.98 3.20 1.78
C ASP A 136 12.72 2.29 2.78
N GLY A 137 12.05 1.19 3.12
CA GLY A 137 12.52 0.21 4.09
C GLY A 137 12.00 0.40 5.51
N LYS A 138 11.34 1.51 5.86
CA LYS A 138 10.46 1.58 7.04
C LYS A 138 9.20 0.73 6.83
N ARG A 139 8.36 0.58 7.85
CA ARG A 139 7.00 0.00 7.79
C ARG A 139 5.97 1.09 8.10
N LEU A 140 4.74 0.93 7.64
CA LEU A 140 3.57 1.67 8.16
C LEU A 140 2.44 0.70 8.51
N THR A 141 1.49 1.16 9.32
CA THR A 141 0.23 0.47 9.60
C THR A 141 -0.88 1.09 8.76
N LEU A 142 -1.72 0.24 8.14
CA LEU A 142 -3.01 0.63 7.60
C LEU A 142 -4.12 0.11 8.53
N THR A 143 -5.12 0.94 8.78
CA THR A 143 -6.32 0.60 9.54
C THR A 143 -7.43 0.22 8.57
N ALA A 144 -7.94 -0.99 8.72
CA ALA A 144 -9.12 -1.49 8.05
C ALA A 144 -10.37 -1.15 8.87
N ARG A 145 -11.48 -0.79 8.20
CA ARG A 145 -12.81 -0.83 8.80
C ARG A 145 -13.81 -1.54 7.89
N TRP A 146 -14.71 -2.30 8.49
CA TRP A 146 -15.76 -3.04 7.80
C TRP A 146 -17.05 -2.96 8.60
N ALA A 147 -18.05 -2.33 8.01
CA ALA A 147 -19.41 -2.28 8.51
C ALA A 147 -20.39 -2.62 7.38
N THR A 148 -21.65 -2.77 7.70
CA THR A 148 -22.76 -2.67 6.74
C THR A 148 -22.99 -1.19 6.37
N VAL A 149 -23.78 -0.91 5.32
CA VAL A 149 -24.17 0.47 4.98
C VAL A 149 -25.00 1.14 6.09
N ASP A 150 -25.84 0.38 6.79
CA ASP A 150 -26.59 0.77 7.99
C ASP A 150 -25.74 0.75 9.29
N GLY A 151 -24.40 0.77 9.16
CA GLY A 151 -23.47 1.10 10.25
C GLY A 151 -23.11 -0.03 11.21
N ARG A 152 -23.76 -1.20 11.13
CA ARG A 152 -23.48 -2.34 12.00
C ARG A 152 -22.09 -2.90 11.74
N GLN A 153 -21.32 -3.10 12.81
CA GLN A 153 -19.92 -3.55 12.75
C GLN A 153 -19.83 -5.01 12.29
N VAL A 154 -18.88 -5.33 11.40
CA VAL A 154 -18.67 -6.70 10.90
C VAL A 154 -17.31 -7.23 11.36
N SER A 155 -17.30 -8.42 11.94
CA SER A 155 -16.08 -9.14 12.32
C SER A 155 -15.78 -10.28 11.33
N GLY A 156 -14.51 -10.60 11.11
CA GLY A 156 -14.09 -11.67 10.22
C GLY A 156 -12.68 -11.51 9.65
N SER A 157 -12.42 -12.14 8.50
CA SER A 157 -11.14 -12.07 7.80
C SER A 157 -11.29 -11.37 6.45
N ALA A 158 -10.50 -10.33 6.22
CA ALA A 158 -10.44 -9.58 4.98
C ALA A 158 -9.07 -9.77 4.30
N GLN A 159 -9.00 -9.58 2.98
CA GLN A 159 -7.76 -9.74 2.22
C GLN A 159 -7.27 -8.36 1.74
N LEU A 160 -6.07 -7.97 2.17
CA LEU A 160 -5.37 -6.83 1.60
C LEU A 160 -4.74 -7.23 0.24
N TYR A 161 -5.09 -6.50 -0.80
CA TYR A 161 -4.44 -6.51 -2.11
C TYR A 161 -3.58 -5.24 -2.29
N GLY A 162 -2.61 -5.29 -3.19
CA GLY A 162 -1.85 -4.08 -3.56
C GLY A 162 -1.16 -4.19 -4.92
N ARG A 163 -1.34 -3.17 -5.76
CA ARG A 163 -0.72 -3.03 -7.09
C ARG A 163 0.33 -1.91 -7.09
N ARG A 164 1.33 -1.98 -7.97
CA ARG A 164 2.27 -0.88 -8.20
C ARG A 164 1.54 0.27 -8.91
N ALA A 165 1.88 1.52 -8.62
CA ALA A 165 1.45 2.65 -9.44
C ALA A 165 1.86 2.43 -10.92
N GLY A 166 0.95 2.73 -11.86
CA GLY A 166 1.13 2.45 -13.29
C GLY A 166 1.02 0.97 -13.70
N SER A 167 0.53 0.08 -12.84
CA SER A 167 0.23 -1.32 -13.19
C SER A 167 -1.24 -1.64 -12.90
N ALA A 168 -1.87 -2.46 -13.75
CA ALA A 168 -3.23 -2.99 -13.51
C ALA A 168 -3.23 -4.18 -12.53
N THR A 169 -2.11 -4.90 -12.39
CA THR A 169 -2.04 -6.20 -11.72
C THR A 169 -2.15 -6.09 -10.20
N TRP A 170 -3.30 -6.45 -9.65
CA TRP A 170 -3.50 -6.63 -8.21
C TRP A 170 -2.90 -7.97 -7.74
N THR A 171 -2.26 -7.97 -6.57
CA THR A 171 -1.73 -9.18 -5.93
C THR A 171 -2.08 -9.18 -4.44
N ARG A 172 -2.34 -10.36 -3.85
CA ARG A 172 -2.57 -10.54 -2.41
C ARG A 172 -1.33 -10.12 -1.62
N ARG A 173 -1.51 -9.47 -0.46
CA ARG A 173 -0.42 -8.91 0.37
C ARG A 173 -0.41 -9.43 1.79
N ALA A 174 -1.57 -9.48 2.44
CA ALA A 174 -1.76 -10.00 3.80
C ALA A 174 -3.25 -10.24 4.07
N ALA A 175 -3.58 -11.25 4.87
CA ALA A 175 -4.88 -11.30 5.52
C ALA A 175 -4.94 -10.22 6.63
N VAL A 176 -6.15 -9.74 6.92
CA VAL A 176 -6.44 -8.72 7.93
C VAL A 176 -7.60 -9.24 8.76
N ARG A 177 -7.35 -9.57 10.03
CA ARG A 177 -8.42 -9.90 10.98
C ARG A 177 -9.10 -8.59 11.39
N ILE A 178 -10.43 -8.61 11.39
CA ILE A 178 -11.30 -7.48 11.75
C ILE A 178 -12.18 -7.97 12.90
N THR A 179 -12.23 -7.19 13.98
CA THR A 179 -13.04 -7.46 15.18
C THR A 179 -13.73 -6.16 15.55
N ALA A 180 -15.01 -6.20 15.92
CA ALA A 180 -15.82 -4.99 16.16
C ALA A 180 -15.73 -3.96 15.01
N GLY A 181 -15.73 -4.46 13.76
CA GLY A 181 -15.64 -3.62 12.57
C GLY A 181 -14.29 -2.94 12.31
N VAL A 182 -13.24 -3.18 13.12
CA VAL A 182 -11.91 -2.57 12.97
C VAL A 182 -10.81 -3.64 12.89
N GLY A 183 -9.80 -3.41 12.06
CA GLY A 183 -8.60 -4.24 11.97
C GLY A 183 -7.37 -3.42 11.58
N SER A 184 -6.18 -4.02 11.64
CA SER A 184 -4.96 -3.33 11.20
C SER A 184 -3.95 -4.27 10.52
N VAL A 185 -3.11 -3.71 9.65
CA VAL A 185 -2.13 -4.46 8.87
C VAL A 185 -0.86 -3.64 8.62
N ARG A 186 0.31 -4.24 8.87
CA ARG A 186 1.62 -3.58 8.67
C ARG A 186 2.17 -3.89 7.29
N VAL A 187 2.50 -2.85 6.52
CA VAL A 187 3.02 -2.97 5.13
C VAL A 187 4.41 -2.35 4.98
N ARG A 188 5.16 -2.83 3.95
CA ARG A 188 6.53 -2.40 3.62
C ARG A 188 6.73 -2.23 2.10
N PRO A 189 5.96 -1.35 1.43
CA PRO A 189 6.14 -1.11 -0.01
C PRO A 189 7.57 -0.65 -0.34
N ARG A 190 8.10 -1.13 -1.46
CA ARG A 190 9.45 -0.81 -2.00
C ARG A 190 9.41 0.01 -3.29
N VAL A 191 8.21 0.41 -3.69
CA VAL A 191 7.80 1.21 -4.85
C VAL A 191 6.43 1.80 -4.50
N ASP A 192 5.99 2.83 -5.20
CA ASP A 192 4.67 3.44 -5.01
C ASP A 192 3.58 2.39 -5.24
N THR A 193 2.71 2.22 -4.24
CA THR A 193 1.80 1.07 -4.16
C THR A 193 0.39 1.55 -3.78
N ILE A 194 -0.59 1.16 -4.59
CA ILE A 194 -2.01 1.37 -4.30
C ILE A 194 -2.53 0.12 -3.62
N TYR A 195 -3.02 0.26 -2.39
CA TYR A 195 -3.62 -0.82 -1.60
C TYR A 195 -5.14 -0.82 -1.72
N GLN A 196 -5.75 -2.00 -1.60
CA GLN A 196 -7.19 -2.15 -1.51
C GLN A 196 -7.50 -3.29 -0.54
N LEU A 197 -8.41 -3.05 0.41
CA LEU A 197 -8.97 -4.11 1.23
C LEU A 197 -10.16 -4.73 0.49
N ARG A 198 -10.28 -6.06 0.50
CA ARG A 198 -11.45 -6.78 -0.03
C ARG A 198 -12.00 -7.72 1.04
N THR A 199 -13.32 -7.72 1.22
CA THR A 199 -14.03 -8.49 2.23
C THR A 199 -14.89 -9.58 1.58
N PRO A 200 -14.98 -10.79 2.16
CA PRO A 200 -15.89 -11.83 1.69
C PRO A 200 -17.36 -11.46 1.99
N ALA A 201 -18.28 -12.28 1.48
CA ALA A 201 -19.67 -12.27 1.95
C ALA A 201 -19.77 -12.85 3.37
N THR A 202 -20.80 -12.43 4.11
CA THR A 202 -21.29 -13.09 5.33
C THR A 202 -22.82 -13.06 5.33
N ALA A 203 -23.48 -13.72 6.30
CA ALA A 203 -24.93 -13.62 6.46
C ALA A 203 -25.42 -12.17 6.68
N LEU A 204 -24.59 -11.30 7.26
CA LEU A 204 -24.90 -9.90 7.55
C LEU A 204 -24.61 -8.96 6.37
N VAL A 205 -23.59 -9.26 5.55
CA VAL A 205 -23.05 -8.30 4.58
C VAL A 205 -22.56 -8.94 3.28
N ARG A 206 -22.83 -8.26 2.16
CA ARG A 206 -22.36 -8.59 0.81
C ARG A 206 -20.84 -8.49 0.73
N PRO A 207 -20.17 -9.15 -0.25
CA PRO A 207 -18.75 -8.94 -0.47
C PRO A 207 -18.47 -7.47 -0.84
N GLY A 208 -17.30 -6.97 -0.48
CA GLY A 208 -17.00 -5.54 -0.57
C GLY A 208 -15.53 -5.23 -0.82
N ALA A 209 -15.25 -3.98 -1.17
CA ALA A 209 -13.88 -3.49 -1.36
C ALA A 209 -13.75 -2.03 -0.95
N SER A 210 -12.59 -1.65 -0.43
CA SER A 210 -12.27 -0.23 -0.20
C SER A 210 -11.98 0.50 -1.51
N SER A 211 -12.01 1.83 -1.47
CA SER A 211 -11.28 2.65 -2.44
C SER A 211 -9.77 2.36 -2.39
N GLY A 212 -9.03 2.82 -3.41
CA GLY A 212 -7.59 2.63 -3.48
C GLY A 212 -6.82 3.57 -2.55
N HIS A 213 -6.13 3.02 -1.55
CA HIS A 213 -5.24 3.78 -0.66
C HIS A 213 -3.81 3.81 -1.21
N THR A 214 -3.42 4.91 -1.85
CA THR A 214 -2.06 5.10 -2.39
C THR A 214 -1.05 5.36 -1.27
N VAL A 215 0.12 4.68 -1.38
CA VAL A 215 1.29 4.91 -0.54
C VAL A 215 2.50 5.24 -1.43
N ASP A 216 2.98 6.48 -1.32
CA ASP A 216 4.21 6.97 -1.92
C ASP A 216 5.41 6.33 -1.22
N ASN A 217 6.34 5.75 -1.99
CA ASN A 217 7.64 5.31 -1.49
C ASN A 217 8.62 6.47 -1.66
N LEU A 218 9.23 6.92 -0.56
CA LEU A 218 10.15 8.06 -0.54
C LEU A 218 11.60 7.60 -0.34
N PRO A 219 12.58 8.23 -0.99
CA PRO A 219 13.99 7.88 -0.83
C PRO A 219 14.52 8.21 0.59
N PRO A 220 15.38 7.36 1.18
CA PRO A 220 15.97 7.56 2.51
C PRO A 220 17.24 8.44 2.49
N GLY A 221 17.63 8.95 1.33
CA GLY A 221 18.75 9.87 1.11
C GLY A 221 18.35 11.03 0.21
N ARG A 222 19.26 11.99 0.03
CA ARG A 222 19.02 13.18 -0.77
C ARG A 222 18.85 12.81 -2.25
N VAL A 223 17.74 13.23 -2.87
CA VAL A 223 17.59 13.21 -4.34
C VAL A 223 18.49 14.29 -4.92
N VAL A 224 19.35 13.90 -5.85
CA VAL A 224 20.23 14.81 -6.59
C VAL A 224 19.41 15.48 -7.68
N ARG A 225 19.18 16.79 -7.53
CA ARG A 225 18.66 17.65 -8.61
C ARG A 225 19.87 18.20 -9.38
N LEU A 226 19.86 18.05 -10.69
CA LEU A 226 20.85 18.67 -11.58
C LEU A 226 20.36 20.06 -11.99
N PRO A 227 21.25 21.03 -12.27
CA PRO A 227 20.85 22.32 -12.85
C PRO A 227 20.15 22.17 -14.21
N ALA A 228 19.33 23.15 -14.59
CA ALA A 228 18.81 23.26 -15.95
C ALA A 228 19.98 23.29 -16.97
N GLY A 229 19.79 22.67 -18.14
CA GLY A 229 20.83 22.55 -19.16
C GLY A 229 22.09 21.78 -18.75
N ALA A 230 22.10 21.08 -17.59
CA ALA A 230 23.21 20.22 -17.21
C ALA A 230 23.17 18.92 -18.04
N PRO A 231 24.24 18.57 -18.80
CA PRO A 231 24.16 17.46 -19.73
C PRO A 231 24.07 16.12 -19.01
N ALA A 232 23.18 15.25 -19.48
CA ALA A 232 23.01 13.88 -18.97
C ALA A 232 24.10 12.93 -19.51
N PRO A 233 24.41 11.82 -18.80
CA PRO A 233 25.35 10.81 -19.29
C PRO A 233 24.91 10.23 -20.64
N ARG A 234 25.83 10.19 -21.62
CA ARG A 234 25.58 9.67 -22.98
C ARG A 234 25.24 8.18 -23.04
N ARG A 235 25.26 7.43 -21.93
CA ARG A 235 24.82 6.03 -21.86
C ARG A 235 23.96 5.78 -20.62
N THR A 236 22.68 5.47 -20.82
CA THR A 236 21.79 4.98 -19.77
C THR A 236 22.23 3.59 -19.29
N LEU A 237 22.10 3.34 -17.99
CA LEU A 237 22.34 2.04 -17.37
C LEU A 237 21.04 1.47 -16.78
N PRO A 238 20.86 0.14 -16.75
CA PRO A 238 19.74 -0.45 -16.03
C PRO A 238 19.83 -0.13 -14.52
N PRO A 239 18.69 -0.08 -13.80
CA PRO A 239 18.68 0.24 -12.38
C PRO A 239 19.39 -0.84 -11.53
N GLN A 240 20.48 -0.48 -10.82
CA GLN A 240 21.10 -1.36 -9.82
C GLN A 240 20.11 -1.72 -8.70
N ARG A 241 20.08 -3.01 -8.31
CA ARG A 241 19.12 -3.56 -7.34
C ARG A 241 19.11 -2.76 -6.04
N ARG A 242 17.90 -2.46 -5.51
CA ARG A 242 17.73 -1.81 -4.20
C ARG A 242 18.33 -2.67 -3.08
N ALA A 243 18.92 -2.03 -2.07
CA ALA A 243 19.32 -2.70 -0.84
C ALA A 243 18.08 -3.20 -0.07
N ILE A 244 18.19 -4.35 0.60
CA ILE A 244 17.09 -4.99 1.34
C ILE A 244 17.18 -4.69 2.85
N ALA A 245 18.40 -4.73 3.39
CA ALA A 245 18.71 -4.38 4.78
C ALA A 245 19.30 -2.95 4.88
N ALA A 246 19.25 -2.38 6.09
CA ALA A 246 19.75 -1.03 6.39
C ALA A 246 21.22 -1.07 6.83
N GLY A 247 22.00 -0.04 6.49
CA GLY A 247 23.45 0.01 6.65
C GLY A 247 24.22 -0.22 5.33
N PRO A 248 25.55 -0.08 5.36
CA PRO A 248 26.41 -0.05 4.17
C PRO A 248 26.70 -1.47 3.64
N HIS A 249 26.54 -2.51 4.46
CA HIS A 249 26.63 -3.93 4.08
C HIS A 249 27.85 -4.27 3.20
N VAL A 250 29.01 -3.72 3.54
CA VAL A 250 30.23 -3.82 2.71
C VAL A 250 30.92 -5.17 2.91
N ARG A 251 30.89 -6.01 1.87
CA ARG A 251 31.49 -7.35 1.86
C ARG A 251 32.72 -7.37 0.95
N VAL A 252 33.85 -7.84 1.47
CA VAL A 252 35.07 -8.10 0.69
C VAL A 252 35.17 -9.60 0.44
N LYS A 253 35.36 -10.02 -0.82
CA LYS A 253 35.38 -11.42 -1.26
C LYS A 253 36.61 -11.74 -2.12
N LYS A 254 37.07 -13.00 -2.10
CA LYS A 254 37.93 -13.56 -3.17
C LYS A 254 37.16 -13.48 -4.50
N ILE A 255 37.85 -13.27 -5.63
CA ILE A 255 37.20 -13.25 -6.96
C ILE A 255 36.70 -14.67 -7.30
N SER A 256 35.38 -14.84 -7.40
CA SER A 256 34.76 -16.12 -7.77
C SER A 256 35.02 -16.49 -9.24
N ALA A 257 34.86 -17.77 -9.60
CA ALA A 257 35.09 -18.22 -10.97
C ALA A 257 34.19 -17.49 -11.99
N ARG A 258 32.90 -17.26 -11.66
CA ARG A 258 31.96 -16.49 -12.49
C ARG A 258 32.42 -15.05 -12.72
N VAL A 259 32.86 -14.36 -11.66
CA VAL A 259 33.37 -12.98 -11.76
C VAL A 259 34.68 -12.94 -12.54
N TRP A 260 35.56 -13.92 -12.36
CA TRP A 260 36.80 -14.02 -13.13
C TRP A 260 36.57 -14.24 -14.63
N ARG A 261 35.65 -15.17 -15.01
CA ARG A 261 35.26 -15.37 -16.41
C ARG A 261 34.71 -14.09 -17.05
N SER A 262 33.96 -13.29 -16.30
CA SER A 262 33.45 -11.97 -16.74
C SER A 262 34.57 -10.95 -17.00
N MET A 263 35.67 -11.01 -16.25
CA MET A 263 36.79 -10.07 -16.34
C MET A 263 37.85 -10.42 -17.42
N LYS A 264 38.08 -11.71 -17.68
CA LYS A 264 39.05 -12.17 -18.69
C LYS A 264 38.69 -11.65 -20.09
N GLY A 265 39.67 -11.14 -20.83
CA GLY A 265 39.46 -10.55 -22.16
C GLY A 265 38.70 -9.21 -22.11
N ARG A 266 38.57 -8.61 -20.92
CA ARG A 266 37.88 -7.33 -20.69
C ARG A 266 38.74 -6.46 -19.77
N SER A 267 38.38 -6.35 -18.49
CA SER A 267 39.18 -5.61 -17.50
C SER A 267 40.49 -6.29 -17.09
N TRP A 268 40.70 -7.55 -17.48
CA TRP A 268 41.94 -8.31 -17.26
C TRP A 268 42.33 -9.14 -18.50
N HIS A 269 43.62 -9.22 -18.81
CA HIS A 269 44.21 -10.02 -19.89
C HIS A 269 45.65 -10.48 -19.54
N ARG A 270 46.28 -11.32 -20.39
CA ARG A 270 47.71 -11.68 -20.26
C ARG A 270 48.57 -10.40 -20.37
N GLY A 271 49.53 -10.23 -19.47
CA GLY A 271 50.34 -8.99 -19.37
C GLY A 271 49.83 -7.93 -18.39
N CYS A 272 48.74 -8.20 -17.66
CA CYS A 272 48.32 -7.38 -16.52
C CYS A 272 49.19 -7.63 -15.28
N PRO A 273 49.55 -6.59 -14.50
CA PRO A 273 50.53 -6.69 -13.41
C PRO A 273 49.98 -7.37 -12.13
N VAL A 274 48.71 -7.77 -12.10
CA VAL A 274 48.08 -8.43 -10.95
C VAL A 274 47.20 -9.60 -11.40
N GLY A 275 47.34 -10.75 -10.74
CA GLY A 275 46.51 -11.94 -10.96
C GLY A 275 45.23 -12.00 -10.12
N ARG A 276 44.38 -12.99 -10.39
CA ARG A 276 43.11 -13.23 -9.66
C ARG A 276 43.27 -13.28 -8.14
N SER A 277 44.35 -13.89 -7.65
CA SER A 277 44.69 -14.03 -6.21
C SER A 277 45.01 -12.68 -5.53
N SER A 278 45.43 -11.69 -6.30
CA SER A 278 45.75 -10.33 -5.86
C SER A 278 44.54 -9.39 -5.87
N LEU A 279 43.42 -9.77 -6.50
CA LEU A 279 42.20 -8.96 -6.56
C LEU A 279 41.12 -9.41 -5.58
N ARG A 280 40.23 -8.48 -5.20
CA ARG A 280 39.07 -8.71 -4.33
C ARG A 280 37.84 -8.00 -4.92
N LEU A 281 36.69 -8.66 -4.80
CA LEU A 281 35.39 -8.04 -5.07
C LEU A 281 34.91 -7.36 -3.79
N VAL A 282 34.56 -6.07 -3.89
CA VAL A 282 33.95 -5.30 -2.81
C VAL A 282 32.52 -4.98 -3.20
N GLU A 283 31.56 -5.54 -2.47
CA GLU A 283 30.13 -5.32 -2.68
C GLU A 283 29.60 -4.40 -1.57
N ALA A 284 29.06 -3.23 -1.93
CA ALA A 284 28.55 -2.25 -0.98
C ALA A 284 27.09 -1.86 -1.27
N SER A 285 26.41 -1.34 -0.26
CA SER A 285 25.23 -0.50 -0.43
C SER A 285 25.72 0.93 -0.60
N TYR A 286 25.10 1.70 -1.49
CA TYR A 286 25.42 3.12 -1.70
C TYR A 286 24.12 3.91 -1.91
N TYR A 287 24.15 5.22 -1.67
CA TYR A 287 23.04 6.12 -1.98
C TYR A 287 23.17 6.59 -3.44
N ALA A 288 22.17 6.30 -4.26
CA ALA A 288 22.15 6.72 -5.66
C ALA A 288 21.56 8.12 -5.83
N TYR A 289 21.69 8.70 -7.03
CA TYR A 289 21.22 10.06 -7.33
C TYR A 289 19.69 10.23 -7.20
N ASP A 290 18.93 9.14 -7.27
CA ASP A 290 17.50 9.10 -6.95
C ASP A 290 17.21 9.03 -5.43
N GLY A 291 18.23 9.19 -4.59
CA GLY A 291 18.18 9.07 -3.13
C GLY A 291 17.99 7.64 -2.61
N TYR A 292 17.82 6.65 -3.48
CA TYR A 292 17.58 5.26 -3.08
C TYR A 292 18.88 4.50 -2.82
N ARG A 293 18.80 3.55 -1.87
CA ARG A 293 19.93 2.69 -1.53
C ARG A 293 20.03 1.55 -2.54
N ARG A 294 21.14 1.45 -3.26
CA ARG A 294 21.40 0.44 -4.31
C ARG A 294 22.63 -0.39 -3.98
N ARG A 295 22.79 -1.56 -4.63
CA ARG A 295 23.95 -2.46 -4.44
C ARG A 295 24.98 -2.31 -5.57
N GLY A 296 26.20 -1.94 -5.20
CA GLY A 296 27.35 -1.71 -6.07
C GLY A 296 28.42 -2.79 -5.98
N GLU A 297 29.27 -2.87 -7.01
CA GLU A 297 30.40 -3.80 -7.15
C GLU A 297 31.66 -3.04 -7.59
N LEU A 298 32.73 -3.06 -6.79
CA LEU A 298 34.08 -2.64 -7.19
C LEU A 298 35.05 -3.83 -7.16
N VAL A 299 36.05 -3.83 -8.03
CA VAL A 299 37.18 -4.77 -7.97
C VAL A 299 38.44 -3.98 -7.61
N VAL A 300 39.15 -4.40 -6.56
CA VAL A 300 40.34 -3.70 -6.04
C VAL A 300 41.44 -4.68 -5.65
N HIS A 301 42.65 -4.17 -5.44
CA HIS A 301 43.78 -4.96 -4.95
C HIS A 301 43.57 -5.40 -3.49
N ARG A 302 44.05 -6.60 -3.14
CA ARG A 302 43.88 -7.21 -1.81
C ARG A 302 44.43 -6.33 -0.68
N SER A 303 45.49 -5.57 -0.93
CA SER A 303 46.09 -4.65 0.05
C SER A 303 45.24 -3.41 0.34
N VAL A 304 44.44 -2.93 -0.63
CA VAL A 304 43.62 -1.71 -0.45
C VAL A 304 42.19 -2.02 -0.02
N ALA A 305 41.74 -3.28 -0.15
CA ALA A 305 40.36 -3.67 0.12
C ALA A 305 39.86 -3.33 1.54
N LYS A 306 40.74 -3.28 2.56
CA LYS A 306 40.39 -2.82 3.93
C LYS A 306 40.14 -1.31 3.99
N ALA A 307 40.89 -0.52 3.22
CA ALA A 307 40.67 0.93 3.07
C ALA A 307 39.42 1.22 2.22
N THR A 308 39.26 0.56 1.07
CA THR A 308 38.04 0.62 0.25
C THR A 308 36.79 0.23 1.05
N LYS A 309 36.87 -0.76 1.94
CA LYS A 309 35.75 -1.12 2.84
C LYS A 309 35.33 0.06 3.71
N ARG A 310 36.29 0.77 4.31
CA ARG A 310 36.03 1.92 5.19
C ARG A 310 35.51 3.13 4.42
N VAL A 311 36.12 3.46 3.28
CA VAL A 311 35.60 4.46 2.32
C VAL A 311 34.11 4.25 2.03
N LEU A 312 33.70 3.02 1.69
CA LEU A 312 32.32 2.72 1.32
C LEU A 312 31.35 2.65 2.53
N ILE A 313 31.87 2.62 3.76
CA ILE A 313 31.09 2.82 4.98
C ILE A 313 30.89 4.33 5.18
N ASP A 314 31.97 5.10 5.30
CA ASP A 314 31.94 6.54 5.53
C ASP A 314 31.12 7.30 4.47
N LEU A 315 31.26 6.94 3.19
CA LEU A 315 30.45 7.51 2.10
C LEU A 315 28.95 7.18 2.22
N TYR A 316 28.61 6.00 2.75
CA TYR A 316 27.21 5.62 2.96
C TYR A 316 26.60 6.36 4.15
N GLU A 317 27.31 6.45 5.28
CA GLU A 317 26.81 7.15 6.48
C GLU A 317 26.69 8.67 6.23
N ALA A 318 27.65 9.26 5.50
CA ALA A 318 27.55 10.64 5.00
C ALA A 318 26.46 10.81 3.90
N LYS A 319 25.82 9.73 3.46
CA LYS A 319 24.82 9.69 2.37
C LYS A 319 25.31 10.29 1.06
N ALA A 320 26.62 10.17 0.79
CA ALA A 320 27.27 10.70 -0.39
C ALA A 320 26.65 10.08 -1.67
N PRO A 321 26.09 10.89 -2.59
CA PRO A 321 25.47 10.36 -3.79
C PRO A 321 26.52 9.76 -4.73
N ILE A 322 26.28 8.52 -5.18
CA ILE A 322 27.08 7.86 -6.22
C ILE A 322 26.14 7.49 -7.37
N ARG A 323 26.43 7.93 -8.60
CA ARG A 323 25.52 7.76 -9.76
C ARG A 323 25.28 6.28 -10.07
N SER A 324 26.36 5.54 -10.29
CA SER A 324 26.38 4.08 -10.43
C SER A 324 27.74 3.50 -10.02
N MET A 325 27.76 2.20 -9.72
CA MET A 325 28.92 1.45 -9.23
C MET A 325 28.89 0.01 -9.76
N TYR A 326 29.27 -0.14 -11.02
CA TYR A 326 29.39 -1.39 -11.76
C TYR A 326 30.86 -1.72 -12.05
N ARG A 327 31.21 -3.02 -12.04
CA ARG A 327 32.50 -3.51 -12.52
C ARG A 327 32.67 -3.19 -14.00
N VAL A 328 33.84 -2.64 -14.37
CA VAL A 328 34.12 -2.10 -15.70
C VAL A 328 34.06 -3.13 -16.84
N ASP A 329 34.25 -4.43 -16.56
CA ASP A 329 34.10 -5.50 -17.57
C ASP A 329 32.68 -5.65 -18.12
N ARG A 330 31.67 -5.09 -17.43
CA ARG A 330 30.29 -5.02 -17.95
C ARG A 330 30.15 -4.07 -19.16
N PHE A 331 31.12 -3.19 -19.40
CA PHE A 331 31.13 -2.27 -20.54
C PHE A 331 31.82 -2.83 -21.80
N GLY A 332 32.44 -4.01 -21.69
CA GLY A 332 33.10 -4.70 -22.80
C GLY A 332 34.61 -4.44 -22.89
N TRP A 333 35.21 -4.83 -24.01
CA TRP A 333 36.60 -4.57 -24.37
C TRP A 333 36.71 -3.36 -25.29
N SER A 334 37.76 -2.57 -25.11
CA SER A 334 38.14 -1.48 -26.02
C SER A 334 39.47 -1.82 -26.71
N ARG A 335 39.44 -1.95 -28.04
CA ARG A 335 40.65 -2.12 -28.86
C ARG A 335 41.62 -0.95 -28.66
N ARG A 336 41.10 0.28 -28.61
CA ARG A 336 41.88 1.53 -28.47
C ARG A 336 42.56 1.70 -27.11
N LEU A 337 41.99 1.12 -26.05
CA LEU A 337 42.58 1.14 -24.70
C LEU A 337 43.29 -0.18 -24.31
N ARG A 338 43.18 -1.24 -25.14
CA ARG A 338 43.65 -2.61 -24.85
C ARG A 338 43.25 -3.08 -23.45
N GLY A 339 41.96 -2.98 -23.13
CA GLY A 339 41.43 -3.27 -21.79
C GLY A 339 39.91 -3.09 -21.70
N GLY A 340 39.38 -2.97 -20.49
CA GLY A 340 37.95 -2.71 -20.27
C GLY A 340 37.54 -1.34 -20.81
N ASP A 341 36.34 -1.24 -21.39
CA ASP A 341 35.87 -0.02 -22.06
C ASP A 341 35.52 1.12 -21.09
N ASP A 342 36.58 1.83 -20.71
CA ASP A 342 36.59 2.97 -19.81
C ASP A 342 35.77 4.14 -20.35
N MET A 343 35.78 4.37 -21.67
CA MET A 343 35.02 5.46 -22.29
C MET A 343 33.51 5.20 -22.19
N LYS A 344 33.06 3.95 -22.39
CA LYS A 344 31.66 3.56 -22.16
C LYS A 344 31.28 3.60 -20.68
N SER A 345 32.22 3.32 -19.76
CA SER A 345 32.01 3.46 -18.30
C SER A 345 31.86 4.93 -17.88
N MET A 346 32.81 5.79 -18.30
CA MET A 346 32.79 7.22 -17.97
C MET A 346 31.58 7.92 -18.60
N ALA A 347 31.22 7.60 -19.84
CA ALA A 347 30.03 8.12 -20.53
C ALA A 347 28.70 7.70 -19.90
N ALA A 348 28.70 6.69 -19.01
CA ALA A 348 27.55 6.30 -18.20
C ALA A 348 27.57 6.93 -16.78
N GLY A 349 28.63 7.67 -16.43
CA GLY A 349 28.83 8.17 -15.08
C GLY A 349 29.08 7.05 -14.06
N ASN A 350 29.78 6.00 -14.46
CA ASN A 350 29.97 4.80 -13.64
C ASN A 350 31.27 4.85 -12.82
N SER A 351 31.10 4.83 -11.49
CA SER A 351 32.21 4.75 -10.54
C SER A 351 32.86 3.37 -10.60
N SER A 352 34.18 3.32 -10.73
CA SER A 352 34.92 2.09 -11.02
C SER A 352 36.27 2.03 -10.30
N ALA A 353 37.03 0.96 -10.47
CA ALA A 353 38.31 0.75 -9.81
C ALA A 353 39.28 -0.03 -10.72
N PHE A 354 39.56 -1.31 -10.46
CA PHE A 354 40.45 -2.11 -11.30
C PHE A 354 40.01 -2.15 -12.77
N ASN A 355 40.85 -1.61 -13.65
CA ASN A 355 40.80 -1.75 -15.09
C ASN A 355 42.23 -1.87 -15.63
N CYS A 356 42.63 -3.06 -16.08
CA CYS A 356 43.89 -3.23 -16.78
C CYS A 356 43.74 -2.73 -18.21
N ARG A 357 44.37 -1.59 -18.50
CA ARG A 357 44.29 -0.87 -19.78
C ARG A 357 45.46 0.11 -19.95
N GLY A 358 45.63 0.63 -21.17
CA GLY A 358 46.40 1.84 -21.42
C GLY A 358 45.77 3.10 -20.81
N VAL A 359 46.53 4.18 -20.72
CA VAL A 359 46.05 5.53 -20.40
C VAL A 359 45.31 6.11 -21.60
N VAL A 360 44.19 6.79 -21.38
CA VAL A 360 43.40 7.45 -22.44
C VAL A 360 44.28 8.51 -23.12
N GLY A 361 44.51 8.34 -24.42
CA GLY A 361 45.40 9.19 -25.20
C GLY A 361 46.90 9.03 -24.95
N ARG A 362 47.35 7.97 -24.27
CA ARG A 362 48.77 7.58 -24.21
C ARG A 362 48.93 6.07 -24.42
N PRO A 363 49.02 5.61 -25.69
CA PRO A 363 49.36 4.22 -26.02
C PRO A 363 50.67 3.79 -25.35
N GLY A 364 50.83 2.49 -25.10
CA GLY A 364 51.98 1.93 -24.36
C GLY A 364 51.96 2.22 -22.84
N THR A 365 51.60 3.43 -22.42
CA THR A 365 51.52 3.81 -20.99
C THR A 365 50.40 3.05 -20.27
N ARG A 366 50.76 2.23 -19.27
CA ARG A 366 49.81 1.45 -18.46
C ARG A 366 49.06 2.35 -17.46
N SER A 367 47.73 2.21 -17.37
CA SER A 367 46.90 2.96 -16.42
C SER A 367 47.17 2.55 -14.96
N PRO A 368 47.16 3.49 -13.98
CA PRO A 368 47.25 3.17 -12.55
C PRO A 368 46.22 2.12 -12.09
N HIS A 369 45.03 2.15 -12.69
CA HIS A 369 43.92 1.22 -12.45
C HIS A 369 44.28 -0.24 -12.72
N SER A 370 45.32 -0.49 -13.53
CA SER A 370 45.83 -1.83 -13.83
C SER A 370 46.40 -2.54 -12.60
N THR A 371 46.72 -1.80 -11.53
CA THR A 371 47.13 -2.36 -10.23
C THR A 371 45.95 -2.70 -9.31
N GLY A 372 44.76 -2.15 -9.59
CA GLY A 372 43.60 -2.22 -8.70
C GLY A 372 43.71 -1.36 -7.44
N ARG A 373 44.66 -0.40 -7.39
CA ARG A 373 44.87 0.51 -6.24
C ARG A 373 44.20 1.89 -6.41
N SER A 374 43.49 2.09 -7.52
CA SER A 374 42.83 3.34 -7.90
C SER A 374 41.31 3.19 -7.88
N ILE A 375 40.58 4.28 -7.63
CA ILE A 375 39.11 4.34 -7.68
C ILE A 375 38.71 5.66 -8.35
N ASP A 376 37.80 5.59 -9.32
CA ASP A 376 37.16 6.78 -9.91
C ASP A 376 35.71 6.86 -9.41
N LEU A 377 35.25 8.05 -9.01
CA LEU A 377 33.90 8.28 -8.49
C LEU A 377 33.16 9.35 -9.29
N ASN A 378 31.89 9.11 -9.65
CA ASN A 378 30.99 10.05 -10.33
C ASN A 378 31.62 10.72 -11.57
N THR A 379 32.15 9.86 -12.46
CA THR A 379 32.97 10.18 -13.63
C THR A 379 32.37 11.17 -14.63
N TRP A 380 31.04 11.33 -14.64
CA TRP A 380 30.36 12.22 -15.60
C TRP A 380 30.41 13.69 -15.17
N GLU A 381 30.31 13.94 -13.87
CA GLU A 381 30.38 15.28 -13.28
C GLU A 381 31.81 15.70 -12.88
N ASN A 382 32.75 14.76 -12.95
CA ASN A 382 34.14 14.93 -12.53
C ASN A 382 35.10 14.47 -13.65
N PRO A 383 35.22 15.24 -14.74
CA PRO A 383 36.04 14.86 -15.89
C PRO A 383 37.54 14.91 -15.56
N TYR A 384 38.36 14.39 -16.49
CA TYR A 384 39.81 14.44 -16.41
C TYR A 384 40.48 14.84 -17.71
N ARG A 385 41.69 15.40 -17.61
CA ARG A 385 42.50 15.84 -18.75
C ARG A 385 43.31 14.67 -19.30
N SER A 386 42.84 14.11 -20.41
CA SER A 386 43.49 12.99 -21.11
C SER A 386 44.29 13.47 -22.33
N GLY A 387 45.03 12.56 -22.98
CA GLY A 387 45.64 12.85 -24.29
C GLY A 387 44.64 13.03 -25.44
N TRP A 388 43.33 12.90 -25.18
CA TRP A 388 42.24 13.27 -26.11
C TRP A 388 41.39 14.42 -25.54
N GLY A 389 41.97 15.28 -24.70
CA GLY A 389 41.27 16.38 -24.04
C GLY A 389 40.45 15.96 -22.81
N LEU A 390 39.46 16.78 -22.44
CA LEU A 390 38.59 16.55 -21.28
C LEU A 390 37.59 15.42 -21.53
N VAL A 391 37.74 14.32 -20.79
CA VAL A 391 36.86 13.14 -20.87
C VAL A 391 36.16 12.88 -19.53
N PRO A 392 34.89 12.41 -19.52
CA PRO A 392 34.06 12.09 -20.68
C PRO A 392 33.42 13.31 -21.36
N ASN A 393 33.50 14.51 -20.77
CA ASN A 393 33.01 15.77 -21.33
C ASN A 393 33.78 16.96 -20.73
N SER A 394 33.76 18.11 -21.41
CA SER A 394 34.26 19.39 -20.89
C SER A 394 33.21 20.16 -20.06
N ALA A 395 31.92 19.98 -20.37
CA ALA A 395 30.81 20.79 -19.86
C ALA A 395 30.57 20.75 -18.34
N TRP A 396 31.24 19.83 -17.61
CA TRP A 396 31.26 19.79 -16.14
C TRP A 396 32.54 20.34 -15.50
N ASP A 397 33.64 20.54 -16.25
CA ASP A 397 34.97 20.87 -15.69
C ASP A 397 34.95 22.14 -14.82
N SER A 398 34.44 23.26 -15.38
CA SER A 398 34.32 24.54 -14.69
C SER A 398 33.16 24.63 -13.67
N ARG A 399 32.22 23.67 -13.68
CA ARG A 399 31.05 23.71 -12.79
C ARG A 399 31.46 23.46 -11.33
N ARG A 400 30.75 24.10 -10.41
CA ARG A 400 30.90 23.94 -8.94
C ARG A 400 29.62 23.44 -8.24
N SER A 401 28.51 23.33 -8.96
CA SER A 401 27.19 22.95 -8.44
C SER A 401 26.57 21.81 -9.28
N PRO A 402 25.91 20.80 -8.68
CA PRO A 402 25.64 20.64 -7.25
C PRO A 402 26.90 20.20 -6.49
N THR A 403 27.28 20.91 -5.43
CA THR A 403 28.49 20.61 -4.64
C THR A 403 28.54 19.14 -4.20
N ALA A 404 27.38 18.56 -3.87
CA ALA A 404 27.17 17.16 -3.50
C ALA A 404 27.75 16.09 -4.45
N ILE A 405 28.01 16.42 -5.71
CA ILE A 405 28.54 15.49 -6.73
C ILE A 405 29.72 16.05 -7.54
N VAL A 406 30.13 17.30 -7.29
CA VAL A 406 31.07 18.07 -8.12
C VAL A 406 32.32 18.40 -7.31
N TYR A 407 33.37 17.61 -7.48
CA TYR A 407 34.56 17.64 -6.63
C TYR A 407 35.53 18.72 -7.12
N ARG A 408 35.55 19.90 -6.49
CA ARG A 408 36.44 21.03 -6.89
C ARG A 408 37.30 21.59 -5.74
N SER A 409 37.37 20.91 -4.61
CA SER A 409 38.21 21.31 -3.46
C SER A 409 38.63 20.11 -2.60
N ARG A 410 39.81 20.20 -1.97
CA ARG A 410 40.25 19.24 -0.93
C ARG A 410 39.36 19.25 0.32
N LYS A 411 38.58 20.32 0.53
CA LYS A 411 37.55 20.39 1.58
C LYS A 411 36.30 19.56 1.27
N HIS A 412 36.04 19.18 0.01
CA HIS A 412 34.82 18.45 -0.36
C HIS A 412 34.70 17.11 0.41
N ALA A 413 33.52 16.82 0.98
CA ALA A 413 33.29 15.68 1.88
C ALA A 413 33.76 14.32 1.32
N VAL A 414 33.49 14.01 0.05
CA VAL A 414 34.01 12.77 -0.59
C VAL A 414 35.55 12.76 -0.61
N VAL A 415 36.18 13.89 -0.90
CA VAL A 415 37.65 14.00 -0.94
C VAL A 415 38.24 13.84 0.46
N ARG A 416 37.63 14.45 1.50
CA ARG A 416 37.99 14.25 2.92
C ARG A 416 37.88 12.78 3.35
N ILE A 417 36.82 12.09 2.92
CA ILE A 417 36.61 10.66 3.23
C ILE A 417 37.65 9.77 2.51
N MET A 418 37.93 10.02 1.23
CA MET A 418 38.96 9.29 0.49
C MET A 418 40.36 9.51 1.11
N ALA A 419 40.69 10.75 1.47
CA ALA A 419 41.95 11.11 2.13
C ALA A 419 42.13 10.41 3.49
N ARG A 420 41.10 10.37 4.35
CA ARG A 420 41.11 9.67 5.66
C ARG A 420 41.60 8.23 5.55
N HIS A 421 41.24 7.55 4.47
CA HIS A 421 41.59 6.14 4.23
C HIS A 421 42.79 5.93 3.30
N GLY A 422 43.61 6.97 3.10
CA GLY A 422 44.90 6.86 2.43
C GLY A 422 44.88 6.99 0.91
N PHE A 423 43.81 7.55 0.33
CA PHE A 423 43.74 7.83 -1.10
C PHE A 423 44.11 9.29 -1.40
N ARG A 424 45.10 9.50 -2.28
CA ARG A 424 45.47 10.81 -2.84
C ARG A 424 44.54 11.15 -4.01
N TRP A 425 43.91 12.31 -3.93
CA TRP A 425 43.12 12.90 -5.01
C TRP A 425 43.98 13.76 -5.93
N LEU A 426 43.70 13.78 -7.24
CA LEU A 426 44.52 14.47 -8.24
C LEU A 426 44.04 15.90 -8.58
N GLY A 427 42.82 16.29 -8.21
CA GLY A 427 42.34 17.66 -8.38
C GLY A 427 42.11 18.03 -9.86
N SER A 428 42.53 19.22 -10.29
CA SER A 428 42.20 19.78 -11.62
C SER A 428 42.83 19.07 -12.83
N ALA A 429 43.77 18.15 -12.60
CA ALA A 429 44.26 17.22 -13.61
C ALA A 429 43.26 16.06 -13.85
N ASP A 430 42.66 15.55 -12.76
CA ASP A 430 41.70 14.45 -12.78
C ASP A 430 40.78 14.54 -11.54
N TRP A 431 39.55 15.05 -11.76
CA TRP A 431 38.62 15.32 -10.67
C TRP A 431 37.99 14.04 -10.09
N GLN A 432 37.87 12.96 -10.89
CA GLN A 432 37.25 11.70 -10.47
C GLN A 432 38.21 10.79 -9.69
N HIS A 433 39.52 10.91 -9.92
CA HIS A 433 40.49 9.88 -9.57
C HIS A 433 41.07 9.97 -8.14
N PHE A 434 41.11 8.82 -7.49
CA PHE A 434 41.67 8.62 -6.16
C PHE A 434 42.65 7.43 -6.15
N GLN A 435 43.94 7.71 -5.94
CA GLN A 435 45.01 6.71 -5.91
C GLN A 435 45.39 6.35 -4.47
N TYR A 436 45.34 5.07 -4.08
CA TYR A 436 45.81 4.64 -2.76
C TYR A 436 47.34 4.81 -2.61
N ALA A 437 47.73 5.66 -1.67
CA ALA A 437 49.12 6.00 -1.36
C ALA A 437 49.61 5.34 -0.05
N GLY A 438 48.74 5.11 0.94
CA GLY A 438 49.09 4.53 2.23
C GLY A 438 48.62 5.38 3.42
N ARG A 439 49.19 5.15 4.61
CA ARG A 439 49.11 6.13 5.71
C ARG A 439 50.07 7.28 5.36
N GLY A 440 49.62 8.53 5.43
CA GLY A 440 50.41 9.70 5.00
C GLY A 440 49.56 10.85 4.43
N ALA A 441 48.35 10.57 3.96
CA ALA A 441 47.33 11.62 3.80
C ALA A 441 46.94 12.14 5.20
N ARG A 442 47.11 13.44 5.45
CA ARG A 442 46.86 14.08 6.76
C ARG A 442 45.45 13.73 7.26
N HIS A 443 45.32 13.40 8.55
CA HIS A 443 44.02 13.18 9.17
C HIS A 443 43.22 14.49 9.20
N LEU A 444 42.23 14.60 8.31
CA LEU A 444 41.22 15.65 8.38
C LEU A 444 40.06 15.16 9.27
N PRO A 445 39.53 15.98 10.20
CA PRO A 445 38.44 15.57 11.08
C PRO A 445 37.20 15.16 10.29
N THR A 446 36.36 14.33 10.89
CA THR A 446 35.11 13.86 10.28
C THR A 446 34.19 15.06 10.05
N PRO A 447 33.65 15.25 8.82
CA PRO A 447 32.55 16.21 8.63
C PRO A 447 31.38 15.84 9.56
N ARG A 448 30.82 16.79 10.29
CA ARG A 448 29.57 16.61 11.03
C ARG A 448 28.38 16.59 10.05
N THR A 449 28.49 17.27 8.90
CA THR A 449 27.55 17.13 7.78
C THR A 449 28.28 16.91 6.44
N PHE A 450 27.56 16.49 5.42
CA PHE A 450 28.10 16.29 4.06
C PHE A 450 28.45 17.61 3.32
N LEU A 451 28.23 18.78 3.94
CA LEU A 451 28.44 20.10 3.35
C LEU A 451 29.60 20.89 3.98
N ASP A 452 30.35 20.28 4.92
CA ASP A 452 31.53 20.87 5.59
C ASP A 452 32.84 20.68 4.78
#